data_AF-A0A838SLA2-F1
#
_entry.id   AF-A0A838SLA2-F1
#
_cell.length_a   1.000
_cell.length_b   1.000
_cell.length_c   1.000
_cell.angle_alpha   90.00
_cell.angle_beta   90.00
_cell.angle_gamma   90.00
#
_symmetry.space_group_name_H-M   'P 1'
#
loop_
_entity.id
_entity.type
_entity.pdbx_description
1 polymer ?
#
loop_
_entity_poly.entity_id
_entity_poly.type
_entity_poly.pdbx_seq_one_letter_code
_entity_poly.pdbx_strand_id
1 'polypeptide(L)'
;MASALDLCGRRRPAVHVVPHPSYVEAYDWGVDRPAARAGIGLRTEQRVVAHVGQLRPYKGALRLMRTFADLPGEELRLLVAGRAADAVHAAELRRVAARDPRVVLRLGTVPAEDLPTLYAAADVVALPYADVLTSGSCMLALSAGRVVVGPATGALPEVLSHQLEFLYRPEEPDGLRRALARALGSDLSAAERRAFVVASALDWTSAGRRTAQAYRATLRASPRGTSVSGRCPDPWSRRRRALIDQLNSKLSEQAACLLLDEDQLALVDHRLRPFPARGGGYTGPPGDDGSSLVRALASERLAGATHLAVAWTASWWLREYPAFRRYLRRYGRRRIRSDAVELWSLG
;
A
#
# COMPACT_ATOMS: atom_id res chain seq x y z
N MET A 1 -30.24 20.64 -5.81
CA MET A 1 -29.83 20.19 -7.16
C MET A 1 -28.72 21.10 -7.69
N ALA A 2 -27.48 20.89 -7.25
CA ALA A 2 -26.32 21.65 -7.74
C ALA A 2 -25.62 20.87 -8.86
N SER A 3 -25.22 21.59 -9.90
CA SER A 3 -24.82 21.09 -11.22
C SER A 3 -23.61 20.15 -11.18
N ALA A 4 -23.79 18.93 -11.71
CA ALA A 4 -22.78 17.87 -11.74
C ALA A 4 -22.01 17.86 -13.07
N LEU A 5 -21.21 18.89 -13.33
CA LEU A 5 -20.21 18.89 -14.40
C LEU A 5 -18.82 18.71 -13.78
N ASP A 6 -18.04 17.79 -14.33
CA ASP A 6 -16.61 17.61 -14.04
C ASP A 6 -15.77 18.49 -15.00
N LEU A 7 -14.46 18.60 -14.76
CA LEU A 7 -13.45 19.36 -15.52
C LEU A 7 -13.42 19.09 -17.03
N CYS A 8 -14.15 18.08 -17.52
CA CYS A 8 -14.31 17.71 -18.93
C CYS A 8 -15.75 17.81 -19.46
N GLY A 9 -16.69 18.42 -18.73
CA GLY A 9 -18.04 18.74 -19.22
C GLY A 9 -18.96 17.54 -19.53
N ARG A 10 -18.79 16.39 -18.87
CA ARG A 10 -19.58 15.16 -19.14
C ARG A 10 -20.40 14.68 -17.94
N ARG A 11 -21.52 13.98 -18.21
CA ARG A 11 -22.28 13.19 -17.21
C ARG A 11 -21.31 12.25 -16.50
N ARG A 12 -21.19 12.37 -15.19
CA ARG A 12 -20.35 11.49 -14.37
C ARG A 12 -20.76 10.03 -14.59
N PRO A 13 -19.82 9.07 -14.79
CA PRO A 13 -20.15 7.66 -14.66
C PRO A 13 -20.80 7.43 -13.28
N ALA A 14 -21.64 6.40 -13.15
CA ALA A 14 -22.24 6.05 -11.86
C ALA A 14 -21.11 5.70 -10.88
N VAL A 15 -20.76 6.66 -10.01
CA VAL A 15 -19.77 6.47 -8.96
C VAL A 15 -20.49 5.85 -7.77
N HIS A 16 -20.06 4.66 -7.37
CA HIS A 16 -20.53 4.01 -6.16
C HIS A 16 -19.42 4.09 -5.11
N VAL A 17 -19.72 4.66 -3.95
CA VAL A 17 -18.80 4.71 -2.82
C VAL A 17 -19.11 3.56 -1.88
N VAL A 18 -18.15 2.66 -1.72
CA VAL A 18 -18.19 1.59 -0.72
C VAL A 18 -17.13 1.90 0.33
N PRO A 19 -17.53 2.30 1.55
CA PRO A 19 -16.58 2.52 2.64
C PRO A 19 -15.75 1.28 2.91
N HIS A 20 -14.46 1.47 3.25
CA HIS A 20 -13.59 0.36 3.62
C HIS A 20 -14.12 -0.26 4.93
N PRO A 21 -14.44 -1.57 4.96
CA PRO A 21 -14.91 -2.22 6.17
C PRO A 21 -13.80 -2.32 7.22
N SER A 22 -14.20 -2.41 8.49
CA SER A 22 -13.32 -2.54 9.64
C SER A 22 -12.89 -3.99 9.87
N TYR A 23 -12.09 -4.17 10.91
CA TYR A 23 -11.57 -5.44 11.38
C TYR A 23 -12.09 -5.78 12.79
N VAL A 24 -13.16 -5.12 13.24
CA VAL A 24 -13.73 -5.32 14.59
C VAL A 24 -14.10 -6.80 14.80
N GLU A 25 -14.70 -7.45 13.81
CA GLU A 25 -15.10 -8.86 13.87
C GLU A 25 -13.98 -9.83 13.42
N ALA A 26 -12.85 -9.31 12.93
CA ALA A 26 -11.78 -10.14 12.36
C ALA A 26 -10.76 -10.61 13.42
N TYR A 27 -10.74 -9.98 14.59
CA TYR A 27 -9.77 -10.25 15.65
C TYR A 27 -10.41 -10.09 17.04
N ASP A 28 -9.84 -10.78 18.03
CA ASP A 28 -10.16 -10.52 19.43
C ASP A 28 -9.35 -9.32 19.95
N TRP A 29 -9.99 -8.16 19.99
CA TRP A 29 -9.37 -6.92 20.49
C TRP A 29 -9.39 -6.78 22.02
N GLY A 30 -9.89 -7.79 22.74
CA GLY A 30 -10.01 -7.80 24.21
C GLY A 30 -8.69 -8.03 24.97
N VAL A 31 -7.54 -7.96 24.30
CA VAL A 31 -6.23 -8.14 24.92
C VAL A 31 -5.96 -7.01 25.91
N ASP A 32 -5.72 -7.38 27.17
CA ASP A 32 -5.35 -6.44 28.24
C ASP A 32 -4.04 -5.71 27.91
N ARG A 33 -4.02 -4.37 28.09
CA ARG A 33 -2.89 -3.52 27.70
C ARG A 33 -1.61 -3.83 28.51
N PRO A 34 -1.64 -3.95 29.85
CA PRO A 34 -0.50 -4.44 30.63
C PRO A 34 0.04 -5.80 30.13
N ALA A 35 -0.83 -6.78 29.91
CA ALA A 35 -0.41 -8.09 29.39
C ALA A 35 0.22 -7.98 27.99
N ALA A 36 -0.36 -7.16 27.11
CA ALA A 36 0.17 -6.91 25.77
C ALA A 36 1.57 -6.27 25.82
N ARG A 37 1.77 -5.28 26.70
CA ARG A 37 3.06 -4.62 26.91
C ARG A 37 4.10 -5.60 27.42
N ALA A 38 3.77 -6.41 28.43
CA ALA A 38 4.68 -7.43 28.97
C ALA A 38 5.10 -8.43 27.89
N GLY A 39 4.15 -8.91 27.07
CA GLY A 39 4.43 -9.82 25.96
C GLY A 39 5.37 -9.26 24.89
N ILE A 40 5.54 -7.93 24.83
CA ILE A 40 6.47 -7.28 23.91
C ILE A 40 7.68 -6.60 24.56
N GLY A 41 7.90 -6.81 25.86
CA GLY A 41 9.03 -6.27 26.61
C GLY A 41 8.89 -4.79 26.99
N LEU A 42 7.65 -4.29 27.09
CA LEU A 42 7.33 -2.93 27.53
C LEU A 42 6.78 -2.95 28.96
N ARG A 43 7.03 -1.85 29.70
CA ARG A 43 6.47 -1.64 31.04
C ARG A 43 5.08 -1.02 30.95
N THR A 44 4.23 -1.33 31.93
CA THR A 44 2.85 -0.82 31.99
C THR A 44 2.78 0.70 31.97
N GLU A 45 3.77 1.42 32.54
CA GLU A 45 3.66 2.87 32.70
C GLU A 45 4.18 3.67 31.49
N GLN A 46 4.76 2.95 30.52
CA GLN A 46 5.31 3.55 29.31
C GLN A 46 4.19 4.04 28.40
N ARG A 47 4.45 5.16 27.72
CA ARG A 47 3.58 5.61 26.62
C ARG A 47 4.10 5.08 25.30
N VAL A 48 3.23 4.50 24.50
CA VAL A 48 3.61 3.74 23.31
C VAL A 48 2.97 4.34 22.07
N VAL A 49 3.81 4.83 21.15
CA VAL A 49 3.43 5.14 19.77
C VAL A 49 3.71 3.91 18.92
N ALA A 50 2.73 3.43 18.16
CA ALA A 50 2.90 2.26 17.30
C ALA A 50 2.81 2.60 15.81
N HIS A 51 3.63 1.92 15.01
CA HIS A 51 3.55 1.90 13.56
C HIS A 51 3.65 0.45 13.09
N VAL A 52 2.53 -0.13 12.66
CA VAL A 52 2.39 -1.57 12.38
C VAL A 52 1.99 -1.82 10.93
N GLY A 53 2.65 -2.78 10.29
CA GLY A 53 2.33 -3.28 8.94
C GLY A 53 3.51 -3.16 7.97
N GLN A 54 3.25 -3.24 6.66
CA GLN A 54 4.33 -3.14 5.66
C GLN A 54 5.10 -1.82 5.78
N LEU A 55 6.39 -1.89 6.06
CA LEU A 55 7.29 -0.74 6.22
C LEU A 55 7.82 -0.33 4.85
N ARG A 56 6.94 0.27 4.04
CA ARG A 56 7.31 0.86 2.74
C ARG A 56 7.74 2.32 2.94
N PRO A 57 8.65 2.86 2.11
CA PRO A 57 9.10 4.25 2.24
C PRO A 57 7.96 5.26 2.34
N TYR A 58 6.92 5.13 1.50
CA TYR A 58 5.77 6.01 1.52
C TYR A 58 4.94 5.93 2.81
N LYS A 59 5.05 4.86 3.61
CA LYS A 59 4.37 4.75 4.91
C LYS A 59 5.10 5.51 6.04
N GLY A 60 6.31 5.99 5.77
CA GLY A 60 6.96 7.01 6.60
C GLY A 60 7.57 6.51 7.90
N ALA A 61 7.85 5.21 8.07
CA ALA A 61 8.47 4.68 9.30
C ALA A 61 9.80 5.38 9.67
N LEU A 62 10.67 5.64 8.68
CA LEU A 62 11.92 6.39 8.91
C LEU A 62 11.67 7.85 9.32
N ARG A 63 10.69 8.51 8.69
CA ARG A 63 10.28 9.87 9.05
C ARG A 63 9.75 9.90 10.49
N LEU A 64 8.97 8.89 10.87
CA LEU A 64 8.46 8.74 12.23
C LEU A 64 9.58 8.62 13.23
N MET A 65 10.53 7.69 13.05
CA MET A 65 11.65 7.49 13.97
C MET A 65 12.49 8.76 14.14
N ARG A 66 12.78 9.48 13.04
CA ARG A 66 13.53 10.74 13.09
C ARG A 66 12.77 11.82 13.85
N THR A 67 11.46 11.93 13.62
CA THR A 67 10.61 12.92 14.33
C THR A 67 10.43 12.57 15.80
N PHE A 68 10.36 11.27 16.10
CA PHE A 68 10.20 10.74 17.45
C PHE A 68 11.42 11.02 18.33
N ALA A 69 12.63 11.03 17.74
CA ALA A 69 13.86 11.36 18.46
C ALA A 69 13.77 12.72 19.20
N ASP A 70 13.06 13.69 18.60
CA ASP A 70 12.88 15.03 19.16
C ASP A 70 11.77 15.13 20.21
N LEU A 71 10.98 14.08 20.45
CA LEU A 71 9.95 14.08 21.48
C LEU A 71 10.58 13.81 22.86
N PRO A 72 10.24 14.59 23.90
CA PRO A 72 10.76 14.37 25.24
C PRO A 72 10.10 13.17 25.92
N GLY A 73 10.80 12.55 26.87
CA GLY A 73 10.27 11.51 27.74
C GLY A 73 11.04 10.20 27.66
N GLU A 74 11.63 9.80 28.79
CA GLU A 74 12.36 8.53 28.93
C GLU A 74 11.43 7.31 29.00
N GLU A 75 10.16 7.53 29.33
CA GLU A 75 9.09 6.51 29.37
C GLU A 75 8.33 6.39 28.04
N LEU A 76 8.63 7.25 27.07
CA LEU A 76 8.04 7.17 25.74
C LEU A 76 8.70 6.04 24.94
N ARG A 77 7.91 5.28 24.20
CA ARG A 77 8.37 4.16 23.36
C ARG A 77 7.77 4.26 21.97
N LEU A 78 8.59 3.95 20.97
CA LEU A 78 8.15 3.82 19.58
C LEU A 78 8.23 2.35 19.16
N LEU A 79 7.08 1.70 19.03
CA LEU A 79 6.96 0.36 18.47
C LEU A 79 6.84 0.44 16.95
N VAL A 80 7.82 -0.08 16.23
CA VAL A 80 7.75 -0.24 14.77
C VAL A 80 7.80 -1.72 14.43
N ALA A 81 6.70 -2.26 13.89
CA ALA A 81 6.57 -3.69 13.63
C ALA A 81 6.12 -3.95 12.19
N GLY A 82 6.89 -4.74 11.45
CA GLY A 82 6.49 -5.16 10.11
C GLY A 82 7.59 -5.43 9.10
N ARG A 83 7.15 -5.81 7.89
CA ARG A 83 8.03 -6.24 6.81
C ARG A 83 8.54 -5.03 6.03
N ALA A 84 9.85 -4.84 6.02
CA ALA A 84 10.52 -3.84 5.20
C ALA A 84 10.21 -4.05 3.70
N ALA A 85 10.42 -2.99 2.90
CA ALA A 85 10.34 -3.08 1.44
C ALA A 85 11.35 -4.08 0.88
N ASP A 86 12.60 -3.98 1.35
CA ASP A 86 13.75 -4.76 0.91
C ASP A 86 14.83 -4.76 2.01
N ALA A 87 15.97 -5.41 1.74
CA ALA A 87 17.08 -5.54 2.67
C ALA A 87 17.79 -4.21 2.98
N VAL A 88 17.87 -3.29 2.00
CA VAL A 88 18.51 -1.98 2.17
C VAL A 88 17.66 -1.12 3.09
N HIS A 89 16.35 -1.07 2.85
CA HIS A 89 15.40 -0.38 3.72
C HIS A 89 15.39 -0.97 5.13
N ALA A 90 15.47 -2.30 5.26
CA ALA A 90 15.60 -2.97 6.56
C ALA A 90 16.88 -2.57 7.30
N ALA A 91 18.01 -2.48 6.61
CA ALA A 91 19.27 -2.03 7.19
C ALA A 91 19.20 -0.56 7.65
N GLU A 92 18.56 0.31 6.85
CA GLU A 92 18.36 1.71 7.23
C GLU A 92 17.46 1.84 8.48
N LEU A 93 16.35 1.10 8.52
CA LEU A 93 15.46 1.07 9.69
C LEU A 93 16.21 0.67 10.96
N ARG A 94 17.03 -0.39 10.89
CA ARG A 94 17.89 -0.81 12.03
C ARG A 94 18.86 0.28 12.44
N ARG A 95 19.55 0.90 11.48
CA ARG A 95 20.53 1.97 11.74
C ARG A 95 19.89 3.19 12.42
N VAL A 96 18.69 3.58 11.99
CA VAL A 96 17.97 4.71 12.59
C VAL A 96 17.43 4.34 13.97
N ALA A 97 16.82 3.16 14.12
CA ALA A 97 16.33 2.68 15.41
C ALA A 97 17.43 2.56 16.47
N ALA A 98 18.63 2.10 16.10
CA ALA A 98 19.76 1.95 17.02
C ALA A 98 20.27 3.27 17.62
N ARG A 99 19.85 4.43 17.09
CA ARG A 99 20.23 5.76 17.62
C ARG A 99 19.38 6.20 18.80
N ASP A 100 18.24 5.55 19.04
CA ASP A 100 17.33 5.92 20.11
C ASP A 100 16.86 4.64 20.85
N PRO A 101 17.29 4.43 22.10
CA PRO A 101 16.95 3.22 22.86
C PRO A 101 15.45 3.09 23.18
N ARG A 102 14.66 4.13 22.93
CA ARG A 102 13.20 4.12 23.09
C ARG A 102 12.49 3.43 21.91
N VAL A 103 13.19 3.13 20.82
CA VAL A 103 12.62 2.50 19.63
C VAL A 103 12.69 0.98 19.75
N VAL A 104 11.51 0.34 19.77
CA VAL A 104 11.35 -1.11 19.69
C VAL A 104 11.05 -1.49 18.24
N LEU A 105 12.08 -1.92 17.52
CA LEU A 105 11.97 -2.32 16.12
C LEU A 105 11.83 -3.84 15.98
N ARG A 106 10.71 -4.29 15.42
CA ARG A 106 10.40 -5.69 15.09
C ARG A 106 10.25 -5.86 13.58
N LEU A 107 11.33 -6.24 12.91
CA LEU A 107 11.31 -6.48 11.47
C LEU A 107 10.86 -7.91 11.15
N GLY A 108 9.93 -8.04 10.21
CA GLY A 108 9.41 -9.33 9.78
C GLY A 108 7.95 -9.24 9.38
N THR A 109 7.41 -10.30 8.79
CA THR A 109 5.96 -10.41 8.64
C THR A 109 5.35 -10.49 10.04
N VAL A 110 4.37 -9.64 10.33
CA VAL A 110 3.59 -9.70 11.57
C VAL A 110 2.45 -10.70 11.35
N PRO A 111 2.42 -11.82 12.10
CA PRO A 111 1.31 -12.75 12.08
C PRO A 111 -0.02 -12.07 12.43
N ALA A 112 -1.12 -12.59 11.92
CA ALA A 112 -2.43 -11.98 12.11
C ALA A 112 -2.85 -12.01 13.60
N GLU A 113 -2.52 -13.11 14.27
CA GLU A 113 -2.72 -13.37 15.70
C GLU A 113 -1.95 -12.42 16.62
N ASP A 114 -0.85 -11.82 16.15
CA ASP A 114 -0.06 -10.87 16.95
C ASP A 114 -0.59 -9.43 16.86
N LEU A 115 -1.46 -9.13 15.89
CA LEU A 115 -1.98 -7.78 15.67
C LEU A 115 -2.72 -7.24 16.91
N PRO A 116 -3.64 -7.98 17.56
CA PRO A 116 -4.31 -7.52 18.77
C PRO A 116 -3.33 -7.08 19.86
N THR A 117 -2.29 -7.86 20.12
CA THR A 117 -1.25 -7.53 21.12
C THR A 117 -0.51 -6.24 20.75
N LEU A 118 -0.08 -6.08 19.51
CA LEU A 118 0.67 -4.89 19.08
C LEU A 118 -0.16 -3.60 19.16
N TYR A 119 -1.44 -3.67 18.79
CA TYR A 119 -2.34 -2.52 18.89
C TYR A 119 -2.81 -2.27 20.32
N ALA A 120 -3.03 -3.32 21.13
CA ALA A 120 -3.41 -3.17 22.53
C ALA A 120 -2.33 -2.47 23.36
N ALA A 121 -1.05 -2.76 23.07
CA ALA A 121 0.09 -2.13 23.73
C ALA A 121 0.22 -0.62 23.43
N ALA A 122 -0.33 -0.16 22.30
CA ALA A 122 -0.23 1.21 21.82
C ALA A 122 -1.21 2.16 22.53
N ASP A 123 -0.77 3.38 22.84
CA ASP A 123 -1.67 4.49 23.19
C ASP A 123 -2.08 5.28 21.94
N VAL A 124 -1.16 5.40 20.97
CA VAL A 124 -1.40 6.11 19.70
C VAL A 124 -0.82 5.30 18.55
N VAL A 125 -1.51 5.28 17.41
CA VAL A 125 -1.00 4.71 16.16
C VAL A 125 -0.59 5.84 15.21
N ALA A 126 0.67 5.86 14.79
CA ALA A 126 1.19 6.87 13.87
C ALA A 126 1.27 6.33 12.44
N LEU A 127 0.57 6.97 11.50
CA LEU A 127 0.54 6.65 10.07
C LEU A 127 1.02 7.86 9.25
N PRO A 128 2.32 8.23 9.28
CA PRO A 128 2.84 9.43 8.64
C PRO A 128 3.09 9.23 7.14
N TYR A 129 2.02 8.87 6.43
CA TYR A 129 2.08 8.51 5.03
C TYR A 129 2.42 9.71 4.14
N ALA A 130 3.13 9.45 3.05
CA ALA A 130 3.35 10.45 1.99
C ALA A 130 2.13 10.52 1.05
N ASP A 131 1.62 9.34 0.66
CA ASP A 131 0.46 9.19 -0.23
C ASP A 131 -0.55 8.22 0.38
N VAL A 132 -1.85 8.57 0.36
CA VAL A 132 -2.93 7.75 0.92
C VAL A 132 -4.14 7.71 0.00
N LEU A 133 -4.42 6.54 -0.57
CA LEU A 133 -5.65 6.29 -1.33
C LEU A 133 -6.70 5.64 -0.43
N THR A 134 -6.30 4.60 0.29
CA THR A 134 -7.06 3.89 1.34
C THR A 134 -6.07 3.38 2.38
N SER A 135 -6.51 2.98 3.57
CA SER A 135 -5.60 2.47 4.60
C SER A 135 -6.23 1.39 5.48
N GLY A 136 -5.91 0.13 5.17
CA GLY A 136 -6.21 -1.00 6.06
C GLY A 136 -5.57 -0.84 7.45
N SER A 137 -4.36 -0.27 7.53
CA SER A 137 -3.71 0.03 8.82
C SER A 137 -4.46 1.07 9.66
N CYS A 138 -5.13 2.04 9.01
CA CYS A 138 -6.02 2.98 9.69
C CYS A 138 -7.25 2.26 10.22
N MET A 139 -7.88 1.40 9.39
CA MET A 139 -9.03 0.61 9.82
C MET A 139 -8.69 -0.36 10.96
N LEU A 140 -7.51 -1.00 10.94
CA LEU A 140 -7.01 -1.82 12.06
C LEU A 140 -6.87 -1.01 13.34
N ALA A 141 -6.28 0.18 13.27
CA ALA A 141 -6.13 1.06 14.42
C ALA A 141 -7.49 1.44 15.02
N LEU A 142 -8.45 1.86 14.19
CA LEU A 142 -9.80 2.18 14.65
C LEU A 142 -10.53 0.96 15.23
N SER A 143 -10.36 -0.22 14.61
CA SER A 143 -10.95 -1.48 15.09
C SER A 143 -10.40 -1.89 16.46
N ALA A 144 -9.15 -1.55 16.73
CA ALA A 144 -8.51 -1.74 18.03
C ALA A 144 -8.80 -0.60 19.03
N GLY A 145 -9.68 0.35 18.67
CA GLY A 145 -10.01 1.51 19.49
C GLY A 145 -8.85 2.50 19.66
N ARG A 146 -7.93 2.61 18.70
CA ARG A 146 -6.75 3.47 18.81
C ARG A 146 -6.90 4.78 18.06
N VAL A 147 -6.41 5.84 18.71
CA VAL A 147 -6.26 7.17 18.10
C VAL A 147 -5.16 7.12 17.05
N VAL A 148 -5.41 7.75 15.90
CA VAL A 148 -4.51 7.75 14.75
C VAL A 148 -3.93 9.15 14.55
N VAL A 149 -2.61 9.24 14.52
CA VAL A 149 -1.88 10.44 14.09
C VAL A 149 -1.43 10.23 12.65
N GLY A 150 -1.89 11.08 11.73
CA GLY A 150 -1.59 10.97 10.29
C GLY A 150 -1.73 12.30 9.55
N PRO A 151 -1.31 12.37 8.28
CA PRO A 151 -1.46 13.58 7.48
C PRO A 151 -2.94 13.84 7.15
N ALA A 152 -3.32 15.11 7.10
CA ALA A 152 -4.64 15.57 6.68
C ALA A 152 -4.76 15.61 5.14
N THR A 153 -4.41 14.50 4.48
CA THR A 153 -4.40 14.36 3.02
C THR A 153 -4.95 13.00 2.59
N GLY A 154 -5.33 12.90 1.31
CA GLY A 154 -5.89 11.68 0.76
C GLY A 154 -7.20 11.30 1.46
N ALA A 155 -7.39 10.01 1.74
CA ALA A 155 -8.61 9.51 2.39
C ALA A 155 -8.65 9.67 3.93
N LEU A 156 -7.54 10.05 4.58
CA LEU A 156 -7.49 10.09 6.06
C LEU A 156 -8.45 11.11 6.69
N PRO A 157 -8.58 12.37 6.21
CA PRO A 157 -9.52 13.32 6.80
C PRO A 157 -10.98 12.88 6.74
N GLU A 158 -11.35 12.10 5.72
CA GLU A 158 -12.71 11.55 5.58
C GLU A 158 -12.96 10.45 6.62
N VAL A 159 -12.05 9.47 6.68
CA VAL A 159 -12.14 8.32 7.60
C VAL A 159 -12.00 8.76 9.07
N LEU A 160 -11.16 9.76 9.33
CA LEU A 160 -10.79 10.26 10.66
C LEU A 160 -11.47 11.60 11.01
N SER A 161 -12.60 11.90 10.36
CA SER A 161 -13.37 13.13 10.59
C SER A 161 -13.81 13.36 12.05
N HIS A 162 -13.85 12.30 12.87
CA HIS A 162 -14.18 12.31 14.30
C HIS A 162 -12.97 12.60 15.21
N GLN A 163 -11.77 12.75 14.65
CA GLN A 163 -10.51 12.95 15.37
C GLN A 163 -9.51 13.86 14.62
N LEU A 164 -10.03 14.85 13.87
CA LEU A 164 -9.23 15.75 13.03
C LEU A 164 -8.15 16.51 13.82
N GLU A 165 -8.34 16.70 15.12
CA GLU A 165 -7.40 17.37 16.02
C GLU A 165 -6.04 16.68 16.12
N PHE A 166 -5.95 15.39 15.78
CA PHE A 166 -4.71 14.60 15.79
C PHE A 166 -4.08 14.44 14.40
N LEU A 167 -4.68 15.03 13.36
CA LEU A 167 -4.09 15.07 12.03
C LEU A 167 -3.20 16.30 11.85
N TYR A 168 -2.21 16.20 10.96
CA TYR A 168 -1.33 17.31 10.62
C TYR A 168 -1.34 17.60 9.13
N ARG A 169 -1.15 18.86 8.75
CA ARG A 169 -0.95 19.22 7.35
C ARG A 169 0.51 18.95 6.96
N PRO A 170 0.80 18.21 5.87
CA PRO A 170 2.18 17.91 5.48
C PRO A 170 3.04 19.14 5.20
N GLU A 171 2.43 20.25 4.77
CA GLU A 171 3.11 21.51 4.44
C GLU A 171 3.52 22.30 5.70
N GLU A 172 2.93 21.98 6.85
CA GLU A 172 3.28 22.65 8.08
C GLU A 172 4.65 22.16 8.59
N PRO A 173 5.58 23.08 8.92
CA PRO A 173 6.83 22.72 9.57
C PRO A 173 6.53 21.88 10.80
N ASP A 174 7.23 20.77 11.02
CA ASP A 174 7.07 19.92 12.21
C ASP A 174 5.64 19.41 12.50
N GLY A 175 4.75 19.38 11.50
CA GLY A 175 3.35 18.99 11.70
C GLY A 175 3.19 17.63 12.40
N LEU A 176 3.97 16.63 11.97
CA LEU A 176 3.97 15.31 12.60
C LEU A 176 4.38 15.36 14.08
N ARG A 177 5.43 16.11 14.43
CA ARG A 177 5.89 16.25 15.81
C ARG A 177 4.81 16.88 16.69
N ARG A 178 4.20 17.97 16.21
CA ARG A 178 3.12 18.67 16.95
C ARG A 178 1.89 17.79 17.14
N ALA A 179 1.49 17.03 16.13
CA ALA A 179 0.36 16.12 16.24
C ALA A 179 0.64 14.97 17.22
N LEU A 180 1.84 14.38 17.18
CA LEU A 180 2.27 13.38 18.16
C LEU A 180 2.27 13.95 19.58
N ALA A 181 2.88 15.12 19.79
CA ALA A 181 2.92 15.77 21.10
C ALA A 181 1.52 16.08 21.64
N ARG A 182 0.59 16.52 20.77
CA ARG A 182 -0.81 16.77 21.14
C ARG A 182 -1.54 15.50 21.56
N ALA A 183 -1.44 14.44 20.76
CA ALA A 183 -2.06 13.15 21.07
C ALA A 183 -1.49 12.58 22.38
N LEU A 184 -0.16 12.61 22.52
CA LEU A 184 0.53 12.13 23.72
C LEU A 184 0.30 13.02 24.95
N GLY A 185 -0.16 14.26 24.80
CA GLY A 185 -0.48 15.16 25.91
C GLY A 185 -1.96 15.17 26.31
N SER A 186 -2.83 14.45 25.60
CA SER A 186 -4.28 14.46 25.79
C SER A 186 -4.77 13.24 26.58
N ASP A 187 -5.94 13.35 27.22
CA ASP A 187 -6.72 12.17 27.60
C ASP A 187 -7.41 11.60 26.36
N LEU A 188 -6.96 10.42 25.93
CA LEU A 188 -7.44 9.78 24.71
C LEU A 188 -8.68 8.92 24.93
N SER A 189 -9.13 8.70 26.17
CA SER A 189 -10.18 7.73 26.51
C SER A 189 -11.48 7.94 25.71
N ALA A 190 -11.89 9.20 25.54
CA ALA A 190 -13.08 9.53 24.75
C ALA A 190 -12.86 9.34 23.24
N ALA A 191 -11.66 9.65 22.74
CA ALA A 191 -11.30 9.48 21.33
C ALA A 191 -11.13 8.00 20.95
N GLU A 192 -10.55 7.18 21.83
CA GLU A 192 -10.44 5.73 21.69
C GLU A 192 -11.82 5.06 21.58
N ARG A 193 -12.76 5.43 22.47
CA ARG A 193 -14.15 4.96 22.40
C ARG A 193 -14.83 5.35 21.09
N ARG A 194 -14.65 6.61 20.64
CA ARG A 194 -15.20 7.07 19.35
C ARG A 194 -14.61 6.31 18.17
N ALA A 195 -13.30 6.08 18.17
CA ALA A 195 -12.60 5.33 17.13
C ALA A 195 -13.19 3.92 16.98
N PHE A 196 -13.40 3.21 18.09
CA PHE A 196 -14.02 1.89 18.08
C PHE A 196 -15.47 1.93 17.57
N VAL A 197 -16.30 2.88 18.03
CA VAL A 197 -17.69 3.03 17.57
C VAL A 197 -17.76 3.28 16.06
N VAL A 198 -16.89 4.15 15.52
CA VAL A 198 -16.82 4.42 14.08
C VAL A 198 -16.42 3.16 13.31
N ALA A 199 -15.43 2.40 13.80
CA ALA A 199 -15.04 1.14 13.16
C ALA A 199 -16.16 0.09 13.18
N SER A 200 -16.88 -0.04 14.29
CA SER A 200 -17.98 -1.00 14.43
C SER A 200 -19.15 -0.72 13.50
N ALA A 201 -19.33 0.54 13.07
CA ALA A 201 -20.34 0.91 12.08
C ALA A 201 -19.96 0.55 10.62
N LEU A 202 -18.71 0.13 10.38
CA LEU A 202 -18.16 -0.17 9.07
C LEU A 202 -17.99 -1.69 8.88
N ASP A 203 -19.09 -2.44 8.88
CA ASP A 203 -19.05 -3.91 8.81
C ASP A 203 -18.90 -4.46 7.37
N TRP A 204 -18.33 -5.67 7.26
CA TRP A 204 -18.12 -6.35 5.98
C TRP A 204 -19.43 -6.73 5.27
N THR A 205 -20.50 -7.02 6.02
CA THR A 205 -21.80 -7.38 5.45
C THR A 205 -22.42 -6.20 4.69
N SER A 206 -22.38 -5.00 5.28
CA SER A 206 -22.83 -3.75 4.66
C SER A 206 -21.95 -3.36 3.47
N ALA A 207 -20.63 -3.47 3.58
CA ALA A 207 -19.71 -3.26 2.46
C ALA A 207 -19.98 -4.23 1.29
N GLY A 208 -20.19 -5.51 1.60
CA GLY A 208 -20.55 -6.55 0.63
C GLY A 208 -21.88 -6.27 -0.07
N ARG A 209 -22.92 -5.87 0.68
CA ARG A 209 -24.22 -5.48 0.12
C ARG A 209 -24.11 -4.29 -0.84
N ARG A 210 -23.37 -3.25 -0.46
CA ARG A 210 -23.14 -2.06 -1.31
C ARG A 210 -22.36 -2.41 -2.57
N THR A 211 -21.34 -3.27 -2.44
CA THR A 211 -20.56 -3.78 -3.58
C THR A 211 -21.44 -4.59 -4.54
N ALA A 212 -22.24 -5.51 -4.02
CA ALA A 212 -23.18 -6.29 -4.82
C ALA A 212 -24.24 -5.41 -5.51
N GLN A 213 -24.71 -4.35 -4.85
CA GLN A 213 -25.62 -3.38 -5.44
C GLN A 213 -24.97 -2.62 -6.61
N ALA A 214 -23.70 -2.21 -6.48
CA ALA A 214 -22.95 -1.57 -7.56
C ALA A 214 -22.79 -2.51 -8.78
N TYR A 215 -22.50 -3.79 -8.54
CA TYR A 215 -22.43 -4.79 -9.61
C TYR A 215 -23.79 -4.98 -10.30
N ARG A 216 -24.87 -5.13 -9.53
CA ARG A 216 -26.25 -5.26 -10.07
C ARG A 216 -26.66 -4.02 -10.88
N ALA A 217 -26.34 -2.82 -10.42
CA ALA A 217 -26.61 -1.58 -11.13
C ALA A 217 -25.88 -1.53 -12.48
N THR A 218 -24.62 -1.96 -12.51
CA THR A 218 -23.82 -2.03 -13.74
C THR A 218 -24.40 -3.04 -14.74
N LEU A 219 -24.79 -4.23 -14.26
CA LEU A 219 -25.40 -5.27 -15.11
C LEU A 219 -26.75 -4.83 -15.69
N ARG A 220 -27.55 -4.05 -14.94
CA ARG A 220 -28.82 -3.49 -15.42
C ARG A 220 -28.65 -2.33 -16.40
N ALA A 221 -27.56 -1.56 -16.26
CA ALA A 221 -27.25 -0.41 -17.10
C ALA A 221 -26.53 -0.76 -18.42
N SER A 222 -26.08 -2.01 -18.61
CA SER A 222 -25.60 -2.50 -19.90
C SER A 222 -26.79 -2.99 -20.75
N PRO A 223 -27.14 -2.32 -21.85
CA PRO A 223 -28.07 -2.91 -22.81
C PRO A 223 -27.38 -4.13 -23.41
N ARG A 224 -28.06 -5.29 -23.41
CA ARG A 224 -27.67 -6.41 -24.27
C ARG A 224 -27.69 -5.91 -25.71
N GLY A 225 -26.52 -5.72 -26.33
CA GLY A 225 -26.41 -5.44 -27.76
C GLY A 225 -26.21 -3.99 -28.20
N THR A 226 -25.38 -3.18 -27.53
CA THR A 226 -24.82 -1.96 -28.17
C THR A 226 -23.30 -2.03 -28.19
N SER A 227 -22.74 -1.91 -29.40
CA SER A 227 -21.30 -1.82 -29.62
C SER A 227 -20.72 -0.68 -28.79
N VAL A 228 -19.62 -0.96 -28.09
CA VAL A 228 -18.91 0.01 -27.26
C VAL A 228 -18.14 0.98 -28.16
N SER A 229 -18.86 1.84 -28.89
CA SER A 229 -18.27 3.00 -29.54
C SER A 229 -18.67 4.24 -28.73
N GLY A 230 -17.71 4.80 -27.97
CA GLY A 230 -17.87 6.14 -27.39
C GLY A 230 -17.53 6.37 -25.91
N ARG A 231 -17.12 5.38 -25.10
CA ARG A 231 -16.60 5.66 -23.75
C ARG A 231 -15.11 5.96 -23.78
N CYS A 232 -14.73 7.17 -23.38
CA CYS A 232 -13.34 7.53 -23.15
C CYS A 232 -12.84 6.78 -21.89
N PRO A 233 -11.82 5.92 -21.98
CA PRO A 233 -11.25 5.25 -20.80
C PRO A 233 -10.75 6.27 -19.76
N ASP A 234 -10.96 5.98 -18.46
CA ASP A 234 -10.16 6.59 -17.39
C ASP A 234 -8.65 6.32 -17.63
N PRO A 235 -7.73 7.14 -17.09
CA PRO A 235 -6.30 7.03 -17.43
C PRO A 235 -5.70 5.64 -17.20
N TRP A 236 -6.15 4.92 -16.17
CA TRP A 236 -5.70 3.56 -15.87
C TRP A 236 -6.22 2.58 -16.92
N SER A 237 -7.54 2.56 -17.18
CA SER A 237 -8.12 1.71 -18.22
C SER A 237 -7.64 2.06 -19.62
N ARG A 238 -7.23 3.32 -19.87
CA ARG A 238 -6.63 3.76 -21.12
C ARG A 238 -5.28 3.10 -21.31
N ARG A 239 -4.41 3.21 -20.31
CA ARG A 239 -3.06 2.62 -20.35
C ARG A 239 -3.11 1.10 -20.36
N ARG A 240 -4.02 0.49 -19.60
CA ARG A 240 -4.23 -0.96 -19.64
C ARG A 240 -4.66 -1.44 -21.02
N ARG A 241 -5.62 -0.77 -21.65
CA ARG A 241 -6.03 -1.07 -23.04
C ARG A 241 -4.88 -0.85 -24.01
N ALA A 242 -4.21 0.31 -23.94
CA ALA A 242 -3.07 0.61 -24.80
C ALA A 242 -1.93 -0.43 -24.66
N LEU A 243 -1.67 -0.92 -23.44
CA LEU A 243 -0.73 -2.02 -23.21
C LEU A 243 -1.20 -3.29 -23.93
N ILE A 244 -2.45 -3.73 -23.71
CA ILE A 244 -3.00 -4.94 -24.33
C ILE A 244 -2.97 -4.84 -25.86
N ASP A 245 -3.40 -3.71 -26.43
CA ASP A 245 -3.40 -3.47 -27.87
C ASP A 245 -1.98 -3.50 -28.44
N GLN A 246 -1.01 -2.89 -27.73
CA GLN A 246 0.39 -2.90 -28.12
C GLN A 246 1.00 -4.30 -28.07
N LEU A 247 0.70 -5.09 -27.02
CA LEU A 247 1.12 -6.48 -26.94
C LEU A 247 0.51 -7.32 -28.07
N ASN A 248 -0.80 -7.21 -28.31
CA ASN A 248 -1.49 -7.90 -29.40
C ASN A 248 -0.93 -7.54 -30.78
N SER A 249 -0.51 -6.29 -30.97
CA SER A 249 0.07 -5.85 -32.25
C SER A 249 1.48 -6.36 -32.52
N LYS A 250 2.21 -6.85 -31.49
CA LYS A 250 3.63 -7.23 -31.61
C LYS A 250 3.94 -8.67 -31.24
N LEU A 251 3.12 -9.31 -30.40
CA LEU A 251 3.31 -10.70 -30.00
C LEU A 251 2.55 -11.63 -30.95
N SER A 252 3.23 -12.62 -31.50
CA SER A 252 2.57 -13.74 -32.19
C SER A 252 1.77 -14.59 -31.20
N GLU A 253 0.90 -15.46 -31.71
CA GLU A 253 0.13 -16.40 -30.88
C GLU A 253 1.03 -17.36 -30.09
N GLN A 254 2.18 -17.71 -30.65
CA GLN A 254 3.15 -18.63 -30.02
C GLN A 254 4.17 -17.91 -29.12
N ALA A 255 4.07 -16.59 -28.96
CA ALA A 255 5.04 -15.84 -28.17
C ALA A 255 4.96 -16.24 -26.69
N ALA A 256 6.13 -16.51 -26.08
CA ALA A 256 6.27 -16.58 -24.64
C ALA A 256 6.83 -15.24 -24.14
N CYS A 257 6.00 -14.45 -23.47
CA CYS A 257 6.33 -13.11 -22.99
C CYS A 257 6.29 -13.05 -21.47
N LEU A 258 7.38 -12.57 -20.87
CA LEU A 258 7.45 -12.28 -19.45
C LEU A 258 6.79 -10.93 -19.18
N LEU A 259 5.94 -10.86 -18.17
CA LEU A 259 5.24 -9.65 -17.76
C LEU A 259 5.78 -9.17 -16.40
N LEU A 260 6.38 -7.98 -16.40
CA LEU A 260 6.77 -7.26 -15.21
C LEU A 260 5.75 -6.14 -14.96
N ASP A 261 4.79 -6.39 -14.08
CA ASP A 261 3.70 -5.46 -13.74
C ASP A 261 3.43 -5.32 -12.24
N GLU A 262 4.25 -5.95 -11.40
CA GLU A 262 4.08 -6.06 -9.95
C GLU A 262 2.79 -6.74 -9.50
N ASP A 263 2.25 -7.65 -10.31
CA ASP A 263 1.00 -8.37 -10.07
C ASP A 263 -0.23 -7.42 -9.97
N GLN A 264 -0.15 -6.24 -10.58
CA GLN A 264 -1.20 -5.22 -10.50
C GLN A 264 -2.23 -5.28 -11.63
N LEU A 265 -1.90 -5.86 -12.80
CA LEU A 265 -2.77 -5.78 -13.98
C LEU A 265 -3.71 -6.96 -14.15
N ALA A 266 -3.41 -8.08 -13.48
CA ALA A 266 -4.15 -9.34 -13.53
C ALA A 266 -4.59 -9.70 -14.96
N LEU A 267 -3.63 -9.64 -15.91
CA LEU A 267 -3.91 -9.92 -17.32
C LEU A 267 -4.08 -11.44 -17.50
N VAL A 268 -5.18 -11.83 -18.15
CA VAL A 268 -5.44 -13.22 -18.53
C VAL A 268 -5.07 -13.39 -20.00
N ASP A 269 -3.84 -13.83 -20.25
CA ASP A 269 -3.32 -14.12 -21.58
C ASP A 269 -2.30 -15.26 -21.48
N HIS A 270 -2.52 -16.35 -22.20
CA HIS A 270 -1.71 -17.57 -22.14
C HIS A 270 -0.25 -17.34 -22.58
N ARG A 271 0.02 -16.27 -23.33
CA ARG A 271 1.36 -15.86 -23.75
C ARG A 271 2.15 -15.19 -22.63
N LEU A 272 1.45 -14.67 -21.61
CA LEU A 272 2.04 -13.87 -20.54
C LEU A 272 2.36 -14.73 -19.32
N ARG A 273 3.57 -14.57 -18.78
CA ARG A 273 4.00 -15.20 -17.52
C ARG A 273 4.54 -14.13 -16.57
N PRO A 274 4.21 -14.19 -15.26
CA PRO A 274 4.74 -13.21 -14.30
C PRO A 274 6.27 -13.22 -14.25
N PHE A 275 6.86 -12.03 -14.08
CA PHE A 275 8.31 -11.87 -13.92
C PHE A 275 8.63 -10.71 -12.96
N PRO A 276 9.61 -10.84 -12.06
CA PRO A 276 10.30 -12.08 -11.68
C PRO A 276 9.38 -13.03 -10.90
N ALA A 277 9.46 -14.33 -11.18
CA ALA A 277 8.66 -15.34 -10.51
C ALA A 277 9.51 -16.52 -10.02
N ARG A 278 9.07 -17.16 -8.93
CA ARG A 278 9.63 -18.41 -8.41
C ARG A 278 8.49 -19.24 -7.83
N GLY A 279 8.41 -20.52 -8.21
CA GLY A 279 7.32 -21.40 -7.77
C GLY A 279 5.93 -20.98 -8.25
N GLY A 280 5.85 -20.32 -9.41
CA GLY A 280 4.57 -19.87 -10.01
C GLY A 280 4.04 -18.53 -9.50
N GLY A 281 4.70 -17.88 -8.54
CA GLY A 281 4.29 -16.59 -7.98
C GLY A 281 5.32 -15.48 -8.16
N TYR A 282 4.83 -14.23 -8.23
CA TYR A 282 5.66 -13.03 -8.28
C TYR A 282 6.51 -12.87 -7.01
N THR A 283 7.80 -12.58 -7.19
CA THR A 283 8.78 -12.58 -6.08
C THR A 283 9.06 -11.20 -5.49
N GLY A 284 8.58 -10.14 -6.12
CA GLY A 284 8.84 -8.77 -5.69
C GLY A 284 10.20 -8.23 -6.12
N PRO A 285 10.48 -6.95 -5.78
CA PRO A 285 11.74 -6.29 -6.10
C PRO A 285 12.94 -6.97 -5.43
N PRO A 286 14.05 -7.21 -6.15
CA PRO A 286 15.26 -7.74 -5.55
C PRO A 286 15.93 -6.72 -4.64
N GLY A 287 16.69 -7.21 -3.67
CA GLY A 287 17.52 -6.38 -2.78
C GLY A 287 18.93 -6.09 -3.32
N ASP A 288 19.27 -6.54 -4.53
CA ASP A 288 20.55 -6.27 -5.20
C ASP A 288 20.39 -5.25 -6.34
N ASP A 289 21.49 -4.93 -7.04
CA ASP A 289 21.54 -3.95 -8.14
C ASP A 289 20.79 -4.36 -9.43
N GLY A 290 20.05 -5.47 -9.38
CA GLY A 290 19.39 -6.11 -10.51
C GLY A 290 20.14 -7.33 -11.04
N SER A 291 21.28 -7.70 -10.47
CA SER A 291 22.03 -8.91 -10.87
C SER A 291 21.21 -10.19 -10.74
N SER A 292 20.35 -10.28 -9.72
CA SER A 292 19.38 -11.39 -9.60
C SER A 292 18.35 -11.42 -10.73
N LEU A 293 17.85 -10.26 -11.17
CA LEU A 293 16.93 -10.15 -12.31
C LEU A 293 17.59 -10.57 -13.62
N VAL A 294 18.87 -10.24 -13.78
CA VAL A 294 19.65 -10.70 -14.94
C VAL A 294 19.72 -12.23 -14.97
N ARG A 295 20.03 -12.88 -13.84
CA ARG A 295 20.07 -14.35 -13.76
C ARG A 295 18.69 -14.96 -14.01
N ALA A 296 17.64 -14.41 -13.42
CA ALA A 296 16.27 -14.87 -13.64
C ALA A 296 15.86 -14.72 -15.11
N LEU A 297 16.11 -13.57 -15.72
CA LEU A 297 15.77 -13.31 -17.12
C LEU A 297 16.55 -14.22 -18.08
N ALA A 298 17.83 -14.48 -17.79
CA ALA A 298 18.64 -15.41 -18.56
C ALA A 298 18.12 -16.85 -18.47
N SER A 299 17.72 -17.28 -17.28
CA SER A 299 17.09 -18.60 -17.06
C SER A 299 15.78 -18.72 -17.82
N GLU A 300 14.90 -17.73 -17.75
CA GLU A 300 13.62 -17.73 -18.48
C GLU A 300 13.82 -17.73 -20.00
N ARG A 301 14.83 -17.00 -20.49
CA ARG A 301 15.20 -17.00 -21.91
C ARG A 301 15.62 -18.41 -22.37
N LEU A 302 16.42 -19.12 -21.58
CA LEU A 302 16.79 -20.52 -21.86
C LEU A 302 15.57 -21.45 -21.81
N ALA A 303 14.58 -21.14 -20.96
CA ALA A 303 13.29 -21.84 -20.89
C ALA A 303 12.31 -21.45 -22.01
N GLY A 304 12.74 -20.66 -22.99
CA GLY A 304 11.97 -20.31 -24.18
C GLY A 304 11.25 -18.96 -24.13
N ALA A 305 11.48 -18.12 -23.11
CA ALA A 305 10.94 -16.77 -23.10
C ALA A 305 11.53 -15.94 -24.25
N THR A 306 10.65 -15.43 -25.10
CA THR A 306 11.00 -14.68 -26.32
C THR A 306 10.93 -13.17 -26.11
N HIS A 307 10.11 -12.71 -25.17
CA HIS A 307 9.84 -11.29 -24.94
C HIS A 307 9.80 -10.95 -23.44
N LEU A 308 10.06 -9.69 -23.13
CA LEU A 308 9.80 -9.08 -21.83
C LEU A 308 8.97 -7.81 -22.02
N ALA A 309 7.80 -7.75 -21.40
CA ALA A 309 6.97 -6.58 -21.28
C ALA A 309 7.14 -5.96 -19.88
N VAL A 310 7.61 -4.71 -19.83
CA VAL A 310 7.65 -3.92 -18.60
C VAL A 310 6.47 -2.95 -18.62
N ALA A 311 5.47 -3.19 -17.79
CA ALA A 311 4.28 -2.35 -17.70
C ALA A 311 4.58 -1.00 -17.03
N TRP A 312 3.73 0.00 -17.25
CA TRP A 312 3.89 1.33 -16.66
C TRP A 312 3.98 1.30 -15.13
N THR A 313 3.28 0.36 -14.50
CA THR A 313 3.31 0.13 -13.04
C THR A 313 4.72 -0.18 -12.55
N ALA A 314 5.48 -0.97 -13.31
CA ALA A 314 6.83 -1.41 -12.97
C ALA A 314 7.95 -0.64 -13.72
N SER A 315 7.62 0.44 -14.44
CA SER A 315 8.59 1.19 -15.26
C SER A 315 9.80 1.73 -14.46
N TRP A 316 9.61 1.94 -13.16
CA TRP A 316 10.66 2.38 -12.25
C TRP A 316 11.79 1.35 -12.08
N TRP A 317 11.54 0.06 -12.32
CA TRP A 317 12.55 -1.01 -12.23
C TRP A 317 13.73 -0.79 -13.18
N LEU A 318 13.47 -0.24 -14.36
CA LEU A 318 14.52 0.07 -15.34
C LEU A 318 15.43 1.21 -14.86
N ARG A 319 14.97 2.05 -13.94
CA ARG A 319 15.79 3.10 -13.32
C ARG A 319 16.55 2.55 -12.11
N GLU A 320 15.84 1.81 -11.26
CA GLU A 320 16.32 1.33 -9.96
C GLU A 320 17.35 0.20 -10.06
N TYR A 321 17.32 -0.58 -11.15
CA TYR A 321 18.19 -1.75 -11.33
C TYR A 321 19.15 -1.57 -12.53
N PRO A 322 20.30 -0.89 -12.34
CA PRO A 322 21.25 -0.61 -13.42
C PRO A 322 21.77 -1.86 -14.12
N ALA A 323 22.02 -2.96 -13.39
CA ALA A 323 22.51 -4.20 -13.98
C ALA A 323 21.47 -4.79 -14.94
N PHE A 324 20.20 -4.80 -14.53
CA PHE A 324 19.08 -5.26 -15.33
C PHE A 324 18.87 -4.40 -16.59
N ARG A 325 18.86 -3.07 -16.44
CA ARG A 325 18.76 -2.15 -17.59
C ARG A 325 19.90 -2.35 -18.58
N ARG A 326 21.14 -2.49 -18.09
CA ARG A 326 22.33 -2.69 -18.93
C ARG A 326 22.24 -4.02 -19.69
N TYR A 327 21.77 -5.08 -19.05
CA TYR A 327 21.55 -6.37 -19.70
C TYR A 327 20.51 -6.27 -20.82
N LEU A 328 19.35 -5.67 -20.58
CA LEU A 328 18.31 -5.48 -21.61
C LEU A 328 18.82 -4.67 -22.80
N ARG A 329 19.61 -3.62 -22.57
CA ARG A 329 20.21 -2.83 -23.65
C ARG A 329 21.26 -3.59 -24.45
N ARG A 330 21.98 -4.51 -23.82
CA ARG A 330 23.06 -5.29 -24.46
C ARG A 330 22.54 -6.49 -25.23
N TYR A 331 21.55 -7.19 -24.70
CA TYR A 331 21.10 -8.49 -25.21
C TYR A 331 19.66 -8.52 -25.68
N GLY A 332 18.88 -7.47 -25.43
CA GLY A 332 17.50 -7.33 -25.90
C GLY A 332 17.37 -6.27 -26.97
N ARG A 333 16.38 -6.44 -27.85
CA ARG A 333 15.99 -5.41 -28.82
C ARG A 333 14.65 -4.83 -28.42
N ARG A 334 14.63 -3.54 -28.06
CA ARG A 334 13.39 -2.83 -27.73
C ARG A 334 12.49 -2.72 -28.97
N ARG A 335 11.27 -3.23 -28.86
CA ARG A 335 10.23 -3.24 -29.91
C ARG A 335 9.23 -2.10 -29.74
N ILE A 336 8.90 -1.77 -28.48
CA ILE A 336 7.95 -0.70 -28.14
C ILE A 336 8.51 0.10 -26.96
N ARG A 337 8.28 1.41 -26.98
CA ARG A 337 8.39 2.29 -25.83
C ARG A 337 7.21 3.25 -25.86
N SER A 338 6.26 3.07 -24.94
CA SER A 338 5.12 3.98 -24.76
C SER A 338 4.99 4.37 -23.28
N ASP A 339 3.99 5.17 -22.97
CA ASP A 339 3.61 5.48 -21.59
C ASP A 339 2.89 4.30 -20.88
N ALA A 340 2.52 3.26 -21.64
CA ALA A 340 1.84 2.07 -21.15
C ALA A 340 2.79 0.87 -20.98
N VAL A 341 3.70 0.62 -21.93
CA VAL A 341 4.58 -0.55 -21.88
C VAL A 341 5.90 -0.32 -22.61
N GLU A 342 6.97 -0.91 -22.06
CA GLU A 342 8.23 -1.10 -22.77
C GLU A 342 8.39 -2.60 -23.09
N LEU A 343 8.31 -2.95 -24.38
CA LEU A 343 8.40 -4.33 -24.86
C LEU A 343 9.78 -4.59 -25.45
N TRP A 344 10.41 -5.67 -25.01
CA TRP A 344 11.73 -6.12 -25.43
C TRP A 344 11.65 -7.51 -26.06
N SER A 345 12.32 -7.67 -27.21
CA SER A 345 12.68 -8.98 -27.78
C SER A 345 13.89 -9.48 -26.99
N LEU A 346 13.82 -10.70 -26.46
CA LEU A 346 14.91 -11.36 -25.72
C LEU A 346 15.78 -12.25 -26.61
N GLY A 347 15.36 -12.47 -27.87
CA GLY A 347 16.15 -13.02 -28.96
C GLY A 347 16.40 -11.96 -30.02
#